data_AF-A0A2T2RG63-F1
#
_entry.id   AF-A0A2T2RG63-F1
#
_cell.length_a   1.000
_cell.length_b   1.000
_cell.length_c   1.000
_cell.angle_alpha   90.00
_cell.angle_beta   90.00
_cell.angle_gamma   90.00
#
_symmetry.space_group_name_H-M   'P 1'
#
loop_
_entity.id
_entity.type
_entity.pdbx_description
1 polymer ?
#
loop_
_entity_poly.entity_id
_entity_poly.type
_entity_poly.pdbx_seq_one_letter_code
_entity_poly.pdbx_strand_id
1 'polypeptide(L)'
;MVLWAPGTASALDSRDLAAGDDVGTSGVFRPRVDGRALTFEPAGEKRVTDQETGSTWTVLGEAVDGPLQGARLTRMTHDDTFWFVQHAFRPDTRVVQP
;
A
#
# COMPACT_ATOMS: atom_id res chain seq x y z
N MET A 1 -6.27 -5.31 -4.18
CA MET A 1 -5.33 -5.65 -3.10
C MET A 1 -4.86 -4.36 -2.45
N VAL A 2 -4.79 -4.33 -1.13
CA VAL A 2 -4.19 -3.23 -0.36
C VAL A 2 -2.92 -3.77 0.27
N LEU A 3 -1.81 -3.07 0.08
CA LEU A 3 -0.53 -3.33 0.73
C LEU A 3 -0.20 -2.15 1.64
N TRP A 4 0.33 -2.44 2.83
CA TRP A 4 0.82 -1.43 3.76
C TRP A 4 2.27 -1.74 4.14
N ALA A 5 3.09 -0.70 4.28
CA ALA A 5 4.43 -0.80 4.79
C ALA A 5 4.74 0.31 5.80
N PRO A 6 5.46 0.00 6.90
CA PRO A 6 5.95 1.01 7.83
C PRO A 6 7.12 1.80 7.24
N GLY A 7 7.52 2.88 7.90
CA GLY A 7 8.73 3.66 7.64
C GLY A 7 8.49 5.04 7.03
N THR A 8 7.26 5.56 7.09
CA THR A 8 6.93 6.91 6.63
C THR A 8 6.59 7.76 7.85
N ALA A 9 7.49 8.69 8.19
CA ALA A 9 7.24 9.63 9.27
C ALA A 9 6.18 10.66 8.84
N SER A 10 5.25 10.94 9.75
CA SER A 10 4.27 12.01 9.62
C SER A 10 4.96 13.37 9.52
N ALA A 11 4.42 14.24 8.66
CA ALA A 11 4.93 15.59 8.48
C ALA A 11 4.20 16.64 9.32
N LEU A 12 3.16 16.26 10.07
CA LEU A 12 2.19 17.20 10.65
C LEU A 12 2.03 17.10 12.17
N ASP A 13 2.65 16.10 12.80
CA ASP A 13 2.56 15.86 14.25
C ASP A 13 3.79 16.38 15.02
N SER A 14 4.92 16.58 14.34
CA SER A 14 6.16 17.08 14.91
C SER A 14 6.73 18.26 14.11
N ARG A 15 7.51 19.10 14.80
CA ARG A 15 8.31 20.17 14.18
C ARG A 15 9.58 19.64 13.49
N ASP A 16 10.05 18.47 13.91
CA ASP A 16 11.12 17.72 13.26
C ASP A 16 10.51 16.52 12.54
N LEU A 17 10.59 16.52 11.21
CA LEU A 17 10.02 15.49 10.33
C LEU A 17 10.59 14.10 10.64
N ALA A 18 11.84 14.00 11.08
CA ALA A 18 12.45 12.71 11.42
C ALA A 18 11.90 12.13 12.73
N ALA A 19 11.24 12.95 13.54
CA ALA A 19 10.65 12.57 14.83
C ALA A 19 9.13 12.41 14.80
N GLY A 20 8.49 12.53 13.62
CA GLY A 20 7.05 12.28 13.46
C GLY A 20 6.70 10.79 13.61
N ASP A 21 5.45 10.50 13.96
CA ASP A 21 4.97 9.13 14.11
C ASP A 21 5.02 8.38 12.78
N ASP A 22 5.29 7.08 12.82
CA ASP A 22 5.26 6.24 11.61
C ASP A 22 3.83 5.98 11.17
N VAL A 23 3.38 6.72 10.16
CA VAL A 23 2.08 6.57 9.52
C VAL A 23 2.10 5.50 8.41
N GLY A 24 3.29 5.07 8.02
CA GLY A 24 3.50 4.12 6.92
C GLY A 24 3.02 4.64 5.56
N THR A 25 3.03 3.75 4.58
CA THR A 25 2.52 4.00 3.23
C THR A 25 1.58 2.87 2.83
N SER A 26 0.44 3.23 2.25
CA SER A 26 -0.46 2.26 1.61
C SER A 26 -0.33 2.29 0.08
N GLY A 27 -0.63 1.15 -0.54
CA GLY A 27 -0.71 1.00 -1.98
C GLY A 27 -1.90 0.14 -2.37
N VAL A 28 -2.79 0.68 -3.19
CA VAL A 28 -3.96 -0.06 -3.71
C VAL A 28 -3.72 -0.46 -5.16
N PHE A 29 -3.82 -1.75 -5.44
CA PHE A 29 -3.53 -2.33 -6.74
C PHE A 29 -4.65 -3.24 -7.22
N ARG A 30 -4.84 -3.27 -8.55
CA ARG A 30 -5.60 -4.33 -9.20
C ARG A 30 -4.74 -5.60 -9.19
N PRO A 31 -5.18 -6.69 -8.54
CA PRO A 31 -4.37 -7.91 -8.43
C PRO A 31 -4.50 -8.74 -9.70
N ARG A 32 -4.05 -8.19 -10.82
CA ARG A 32 -4.18 -8.79 -12.14
C ARG A 32 -3.01 -8.38 -13.03
N VAL A 33 -2.44 -9.34 -13.75
CA VAL A 33 -1.44 -9.12 -14.79
C VAL A 33 -1.88 -9.88 -16.04
N ASP A 34 -1.87 -9.22 -17.19
CA ASP A 34 -2.24 -9.79 -18.49
C ASP A 34 -3.56 -10.60 -18.47
N GLY A 35 -4.53 -10.12 -17.70
CA GLY A 35 -5.84 -10.77 -17.58
C GLY A 35 -5.89 -11.96 -16.62
N ARG A 36 -4.79 -12.37 -16.00
CA ARG A 36 -4.77 -13.37 -14.92
C ARG A 36 -4.94 -12.70 -13.57
N ALA A 37 -5.98 -13.10 -12.82
CA ALA A 37 -6.13 -12.69 -11.42
C ALA A 37 -5.06 -13.36 -10.55
N LEU A 38 -4.53 -12.63 -9.58
CA LEU A 38 -3.50 -13.08 -8.67
C LEU A 38 -3.98 -12.98 -7.22
N THR A 39 -3.56 -13.94 -6.40
CA THR A 39 -3.83 -14.01 -4.97
C THR A 39 -2.51 -13.89 -4.24
N PHE A 40 -2.43 -12.96 -3.28
CA PHE A 40 -1.17 -12.62 -2.64
C PHE A 40 -1.16 -13.03 -1.18
N GLU A 41 0.00 -13.50 -0.74
CA GLU A 41 0.29 -13.80 0.66
C GLU A 41 1.54 -13.04 1.16
N PRO A 42 1.58 -12.67 2.45
CA PRO A 42 2.75 -12.02 3.03
C PRO A 42 4.00 -12.91 2.92
N ALA A 43 5.11 -12.32 2.47
CA ALA A 43 6.39 -13.02 2.31
C ALA A 43 7.51 -12.47 3.21
N GLY A 44 7.17 -11.59 4.17
CA GLY A 44 8.13 -10.91 5.05
C GLY A 44 8.78 -9.68 4.40
N GLU A 45 9.53 -8.88 5.17
CA GLU A 45 10.37 -7.77 4.67
C GLU A 45 9.71 -6.81 3.65
N LYS A 46 8.44 -6.44 3.84
CA LYS A 46 7.68 -5.60 2.89
C LYS A 46 7.57 -6.25 1.49
N ARG A 47 7.41 -7.57 1.46
CA ARG A 47 7.19 -8.38 0.26
C ARG A 47 5.90 -9.18 0.35
N VAL A 48 5.35 -9.49 -0.81
CA VAL A 48 4.25 -10.45 -0.98
C VAL A 48 4.56 -11.40 -2.12
N THR A 49 4.04 -12.61 -2.04
CA THR A 49 4.18 -13.63 -3.09
C THR A 49 2.81 -13.92 -3.69
N ASP A 50 2.72 -14.04 -5.01
CA ASP A 50 1.49 -14.53 -5.64
C ASP A 50 1.44 -16.06 -5.67
N GLN A 51 0.28 -16.63 -5.39
CA GLN A 51 0.10 -18.09 -5.31
C GLN A 51 0.05 -18.76 -6.68
N GLU A 52 -0.30 -18.02 -7.74
CA GLU A 52 -0.52 -18.57 -9.07
C GLU A 52 0.77 -18.82 -9.84
N THR A 53 1.82 -18.04 -9.57
CA THR A 53 3.12 -18.15 -10.25
C THR A 53 4.30 -18.27 -9.28
N GLY A 54 4.09 -17.97 -8.00
CA GLY A 54 5.17 -17.92 -7.01
C GLY A 54 6.10 -16.72 -7.19
N SER A 55 5.68 -15.68 -7.92
CA SER A 55 6.52 -14.48 -8.08
C SER A 55 6.48 -13.63 -6.81
N THR A 56 7.60 -13.00 -6.49
CA THR A 56 7.74 -12.13 -5.32
C THR A 56 7.65 -10.67 -5.74
N TRP A 57 6.89 -9.88 -4.98
CA TRP A 57 6.52 -8.51 -5.29
C TRP A 57 6.91 -7.54 -4.18
N THR A 58 7.27 -6.32 -4.56
CA THR A 58 7.40 -5.18 -3.63
C THR A 58 6.02 -4.71 -3.16
N VAL A 59 5.96 -3.98 -2.04
CA VAL A 59 4.78 -3.20 -1.65
C VAL A 59 4.36 -2.13 -2.66
N LEU A 60 5.23 -1.79 -3.62
CA LEU A 60 4.94 -0.87 -4.71
C LEU A 60 4.27 -1.54 -5.91
N GLY A 61 4.04 -2.86 -5.85
CA GLY A 61 3.36 -3.63 -6.90
C GLY A 61 4.28 -4.03 -8.06
N GLU A 62 5.58 -4.09 -7.85
CA GLU A 62 6.57 -4.55 -8.84
C GLU A 62 7.07 -5.95 -8.49
N ALA A 63 7.00 -6.88 -9.45
CA ALA A 63 7.57 -8.21 -9.33
C ALA A 63 9.09 -8.14 -9.47
N VAL A 64 9.80 -8.59 -8.45
CA VAL A 64 11.27 -8.52 -8.39
C VAL A 64 11.93 -9.87 -8.61
N ASP A 65 11.19 -10.96 -8.45
CA ASP A 65 11.69 -12.33 -8.59
C ASP A 65 10.57 -13.27 -9.03
N GLY A 66 10.95 -14.39 -9.65
CA GLY A 66 10.03 -15.41 -10.18
C GLY A 66 9.51 -15.15 -11.60
N PRO A 67 8.53 -15.94 -12.06
CA PRO A 67 8.09 -15.94 -13.45
C PRO A 67 7.56 -14.61 -14.00
N LEU A 68 7.05 -13.73 -13.14
CA LEU A 68 6.53 -12.41 -13.51
C LEU A 68 7.54 -11.27 -13.28
N GLN A 69 8.81 -11.56 -13.04
CA GLN A 69 9.84 -10.55 -12.78
C GLN A 69 9.80 -9.40 -13.82
N GLY A 70 9.80 -8.16 -13.32
CA GLY A 70 9.68 -6.94 -14.13
C GLY A 70 8.23 -6.51 -14.40
N ALA A 71 7.24 -7.35 -14.14
CA ALA A 71 5.83 -6.97 -14.23
C ALA A 71 5.45 -5.97 -13.13
N ARG A 72 4.44 -5.14 -13.44
CA ARG A 72 3.89 -4.15 -12.51
C ARG A 72 2.38 -4.26 -12.43
N LEU A 73 1.86 -4.27 -11.21
CA LEU A 73 0.42 -4.20 -10.96
C LEU A 73 -0.10 -2.81 -11.31
N THR A 74 -1.31 -2.76 -11.86
CA THR A 74 -2.00 -1.48 -12.09
C THR A 74 -2.40 -0.87 -10.75
N ARG A 75 -1.81 0.27 -10.40
CA ARG A 75 -2.22 1.06 -9.24
C ARG A 75 -3.62 1.63 -9.44
N MET A 76 -4.46 1.51 -8.44
CA MET A 76 -5.78 2.12 -8.42
C MET A 76 -5.69 3.49 -7.74
N THR A 77 -6.45 4.46 -8.24
CA THR A 77 -6.61 5.74 -7.56
C THR A 77 -7.20 5.50 -6.17
N HIS A 78 -6.51 5.99 -5.16
CA HIS A 78 -6.90 5.94 -3.75
C HIS A 78 -6.38 7.18 -3.05
N ASP A 79 -7.08 7.58 -1.99
CA ASP A 79 -6.65 8.66 -1.11
C ASP A 79 -5.98 8.05 0.12
N ASP A 80 -4.69 8.35 0.30
CA ASP A 80 -3.96 8.13 1.55
C ASP A 80 -3.87 9.51 2.23
N THR A 81 -4.82 9.80 3.12
CA THR A 81 -5.02 11.15 3.66
C THR A 81 -5.33 11.14 5.15
N PHE A 82 -4.98 12.23 5.84
CA PHE A 82 -5.29 12.42 7.24
C PHE A 82 -6.80 12.56 7.47
N TRP A 83 -7.30 12.02 8.59
CA TRP A 83 -8.72 12.03 8.92
C TRP A 83 -9.32 13.46 8.98
N PHE A 84 -8.56 14.46 9.43
CA PHE A 84 -9.06 15.84 9.54
C PHE A 84 -9.17 16.53 8.17
N VAL A 85 -8.34 16.15 7.20
CA VAL A 85 -8.47 16.60 5.80
C VAL A 85 -9.72 15.97 5.20
N GLN A 86 -9.91 14.66 5.42
CA GLN A 86 -11.11 13.95 4.99
C GLN A 86 -12.38 14.60 5.59
N HIS A 87 -12.38 14.93 6.88
CA HIS A 87 -13.52 15.57 7.53
C HIS A 87 -13.81 16.97 6.95
N ALA A 88 -12.79 17.76 6.63
CA ALA A 88 -12.96 19.08 6.02
C ALA A 88 -13.62 19.02 4.63
N PHE A 89 -13.30 18.00 3.82
CA PHE A 89 -13.85 17.86 2.45
C PHE A 89 -15.07 16.94 2.34
N ARG A 90 -15.31 16.10 3.35
CA ARG A 90 -16.41 15.13 3.43
C ARG A 90 -16.96 15.13 4.87
N PRO A 91 -17.72 16.18 5.26
CA PRO A 91 -18.15 16.39 6.65
C PRO A 91 -19.03 15.26 7.20
N ASP A 92 -19.76 14.54 6.34
CA ASP A 92 -20.59 13.39 6.72
C ASP A 92 -19.77 12.13 7.07
N THR A 93 -18.44 12.16 6.90
CA THR A 93 -17.56 11.05 7.25
C THR A 93 -17.57 10.85 8.76
N ARG A 94 -18.05 9.69 9.21
CA ARG A 94 -17.93 9.28 10.61
C ARG A 94 -16.53 8.73 10.89
N VAL A 95 -15.78 9.43 11.73
CA VAL A 95 -14.52 8.91 12.28
C VAL A 95 -14.85 7.93 13.40
N VAL A 96 -14.24 6.75 13.36
CA VAL A 96 -14.33 5.73 14.41
C VAL A 96 -12.95 5.55 15.02
N GLN A 97 -12.85 5.57 16.35
CA GLN A 97 -11.65 5.13 17.04
C GLN A 97 -11.67 3.59 17.14
N PRO A 98 -10.53 2.92 16.89
CA PRO A 98 -10.39 1.49 17.11
C PRO A 98 -10.47 1.11 18.59
#